data_AF-A0A0B5EFW1-F1
#
_entry.id   AF-A0A0B5EFW1-F1
#
_cell.length_a   1.000
_cell.length_b   1.000
_cell.length_c   1.000
_cell.angle_alpha   90.00
_cell.angle_beta   90.00
_cell.angle_gamma   90.00
#
_symmetry.space_group_name_H-M   'P 1'
#
loop_
_entity.id
_entity.type
_entity.pdbx_description
1 polymer ?
#
loop_
_entity_poly.entity_id
_entity_poly.type
_entity_poly.pdbx_seq_one_letter_code
_entity_poly.pdbx_strand_id
1 'polypeptide(L)'
;MAVTAHTECCLAVARAESPKARSAALKKLSETTQSLLDTTGRGLDLVEADLAGLDLSGADLRRATLNRAVLHGTVLQGADLSEVTMVCPGMERTDLAGASLRAAYVHALAVQTCKLDGADLTGLRDATGTLFHGCSMRDVQLGGSQLAGAGFYQCDLSRASLPGAHLQGATLNECLLDHASLDRARLDQTTVTKSSLRGTSLRAATGQGLVLQRLTCADELVLAEASLPGLRVDTVRGRGWSAAGLAAVGADLCDVAVEGAVLRQADFTGVRMRRSALNGADLAGAALSDGKISTTSLRGADLREATAENLHLVESDLSGADLTALIGRCLTARDTDLSNVRLRNANLYRACITGDPPRGMRLRGADLRNSTLVQAIVAADLREAQLAGANCAYSRFSQSDLTGAVLDGAALYESTWVKVVAHGVSLAGVKAPLFADRCPGLDKAVTDSGGPNAEELRVFLHAFAETLATSRKGST
;
A
#
# COMPACT_ATOMS: atom_id res chain seq x y z
N MET A 1 20.23 38.51 36.30
CA MET A 1 21.70 38.47 36.40
C MET A 1 22.30 37.28 35.66
N ALA A 2 21.81 36.05 35.86
CA ALA A 2 22.32 34.86 35.16
C ALA A 2 22.12 34.93 33.63
N VAL A 3 20.90 35.20 33.16
CA VAL A 3 20.60 35.34 31.71
C VAL A 3 21.52 36.36 31.04
N THR A 4 21.66 37.56 31.60
CA THR A 4 22.54 38.60 31.05
C THR A 4 23.99 38.14 30.93
N ALA A 5 24.52 37.43 31.93
CA ALA A 5 25.89 36.93 31.90
C ALA A 5 26.08 35.81 30.86
N HIS A 6 25.10 34.92 30.72
CA HIS A 6 25.13 33.86 29.72
C HIS A 6 24.99 34.42 28.30
N THR A 7 24.10 35.38 28.08
CA THR A 7 23.96 36.09 26.80
C THR A 7 25.23 36.82 26.41
N GLU A 8 25.92 37.49 27.35
CA GLU A 8 27.23 38.11 27.08
C GLU A 8 28.31 37.09 26.69
N CYS A 9 28.25 35.85 27.21
CA CYS A 9 29.16 34.79 26.76
C CYS A 9 28.91 34.43 25.28
N CYS A 10 27.65 34.36 24.85
CA CYS A 10 27.30 34.15 23.44
C CYS A 10 27.72 35.35 22.57
N LEU A 11 27.49 36.58 23.03
CA LEU A 11 27.90 37.80 22.32
C LEU A 11 29.42 37.89 22.17
N ALA A 12 30.20 37.41 23.14
CA ALA A 12 31.65 37.37 23.03
C ALA A 12 32.14 36.46 21.90
N VAL A 13 31.43 35.36 21.60
CA VAL A 13 31.72 34.49 20.46
C VAL A 13 31.44 35.21 19.14
N ALA A 14 30.30 35.90 19.06
CA ALA A 14 29.89 36.61 17.85
C ALA A 14 30.73 37.87 17.56
N ARG A 15 31.21 38.57 18.60
CA ARG A 15 32.04 39.79 18.48
C ARG A 15 33.53 39.50 18.22
N ALA A 16 33.95 38.23 18.20
CA ALA A 16 35.36 37.89 18.04
C ALA A 16 35.84 38.09 16.60
N GLU A 17 36.68 39.11 16.37
CA GLU A 17 37.11 39.53 15.03
C GLU A 17 38.20 38.65 14.39
N SER A 18 38.84 37.75 15.16
CA SER A 18 39.88 36.84 14.65
C SER A 18 39.59 35.38 14.97
N PRO A 19 40.05 34.41 14.14
CA PRO A 19 39.85 32.98 14.41
C PRO A 19 40.38 32.54 15.78
N LYS A 20 41.50 33.11 16.24
CA LYS A 20 42.08 32.82 17.55
C LYS A 20 41.21 33.36 18.69
N ALA A 21 40.70 34.59 18.55
CA ALA A 21 39.78 35.17 19.54
C ALA A 21 38.47 34.39 19.61
N ARG A 22 37.94 33.96 18.45
CA ARG A 22 36.72 33.16 18.38
C ARG A 22 36.90 31.79 19.01
N SER A 23 38.01 31.11 18.74
CA SER A 23 38.36 29.84 19.39
C SER A 23 38.48 29.98 20.91
N ALA A 24 39.09 31.07 21.40
CA ALA A 24 39.17 31.34 22.84
C ALA A 24 37.79 31.63 23.46
N ALA A 25 36.92 32.38 22.76
CA ALA A 25 35.56 32.66 23.21
C ALA A 25 34.69 31.38 23.26
N LEU A 26 34.77 30.52 22.23
CA LEU A 26 34.11 29.22 22.22
C LEU A 26 34.59 28.32 23.36
N LYS A 27 35.91 28.27 23.59
CA LYS A 27 36.46 27.51 24.72
C LYS A 27 35.92 27.99 26.06
N LYS A 28 35.87 29.31 26.27
CA LYS A 28 35.29 29.92 27.48
C LYS A 28 33.81 29.60 27.63
N LEU A 29 33.05 29.63 26.54
CA LEU A 29 31.63 29.23 26.53
C LEU A 29 31.48 27.77 26.97
N SER A 30 32.26 26.85 26.38
CA SER A 30 32.25 25.43 26.76
C SER A 30 32.66 25.19 28.21
N GLU A 31 33.70 25.88 28.70
CA GLU A 31 34.10 25.81 30.12
C GLU A 31 32.98 26.28 31.05
N THR A 32 32.26 27.34 30.65
CA THR A 32 31.10 27.86 31.40
C THR A 32 29.94 26.86 31.38
N THR A 33 29.60 26.31 30.22
CA THR A 33 28.57 25.28 30.07
C THR A 33 28.91 24.05 30.93
N GLN A 34 30.14 23.55 30.87
CA GLN A 34 30.57 22.41 31.67
C GLN A 34 30.48 22.69 33.18
N SER A 35 30.92 23.87 33.62
CA SER A 35 30.81 24.25 35.04
C SER A 35 29.36 24.30 35.52
N LEU A 36 28.43 24.76 34.69
CA LEU A 36 27.00 24.78 35.02
C LEU A 36 26.42 23.36 35.06
N LEU A 37 26.83 22.50 34.13
CA LEU A 37 26.44 21.09 34.12
C LEU A 37 26.90 20.35 35.38
N ASP A 38 28.14 20.57 35.81
CA ASP A 38 28.71 19.90 36.98
C ASP A 38 28.06 20.38 38.29
N THR A 39 27.68 21.65 38.36
CA THR A 39 27.14 22.27 39.59
C THR A 39 25.62 22.18 39.71
N THR A 40 24.90 22.31 38.59
CA THR A 40 23.42 22.43 38.58
C THR A 40 22.74 21.34 37.77
N GLY A 41 23.48 20.60 36.94
CA GLY A 41 22.90 19.71 35.94
C GLY A 41 22.11 20.45 34.86
N ARG A 42 22.33 21.75 34.64
CA ARG A 42 21.70 22.53 33.56
C ARG A 42 22.77 23.29 32.79
N GLY A 43 22.51 23.55 31.52
CA GLY A 43 23.36 24.41 30.69
C GLY A 43 23.04 25.88 30.92
N LEU A 44 23.39 26.70 29.93
CA LEU A 44 23.15 28.14 29.94
C LEU A 44 21.65 28.45 30.05
N ASP A 45 21.29 29.35 30.95
CA ASP A 45 19.96 29.98 30.98
C ASP A 45 19.95 31.17 30.00
N LEU A 46 19.25 31.00 28.88
CA LEU A 46 19.13 31.95 27.77
C LEU A 46 17.64 32.25 27.48
N VAL A 47 16.78 32.16 28.50
CA VAL A 47 15.36 32.49 28.38
C VAL A 47 15.20 33.93 27.91
N GLU A 48 14.41 34.12 26.85
CA GLU A 48 14.16 35.44 26.22
C GLU A 48 15.43 36.18 25.74
N ALA A 49 16.56 35.49 25.62
CA ALA A 49 17.77 36.11 25.10
C ALA A 49 17.58 36.52 23.63
N ASP A 50 18.04 37.72 23.29
CA ASP A 50 18.17 38.16 21.90
C ASP A 50 19.52 37.68 21.34
N LEU A 51 19.44 36.70 20.45
CA LEU A 51 20.57 36.07 19.77
C LEU A 51 20.46 36.25 18.25
N ALA A 52 19.60 37.16 17.79
CA ALA A 52 19.32 37.35 16.38
C ALA A 52 20.59 37.72 15.59
N GLY A 53 20.79 37.05 14.46
CA GLY A 53 21.91 37.28 13.55
C GLY A 53 23.30 36.92 14.09
N LEU A 54 23.40 36.38 15.31
CA LEU A 54 24.69 36.00 15.87
C LEU A 54 25.27 34.77 15.17
N ASP A 55 26.59 34.76 14.97
CA ASP A 55 27.32 33.55 14.58
C ASP A 55 27.81 32.81 15.83
N LEU A 56 27.09 31.75 16.16
CA LEU A 56 27.33 30.80 17.24
C LEU A 56 27.71 29.40 16.70
N SER A 57 28.28 29.33 15.49
CA SER A 57 28.75 28.07 14.91
C SER A 57 29.74 27.36 15.85
N GLY A 58 29.49 26.08 16.12
CA GLY A 58 30.28 25.24 17.03
C GLY A 58 30.10 25.55 18.51
N ALA A 59 29.13 26.38 18.90
CA ALA A 59 28.87 26.70 20.30
C ALA A 59 28.40 25.48 21.11
N ASP A 60 28.87 25.37 22.36
CA ASP A 60 28.39 24.38 23.32
C ASP A 60 27.23 24.95 24.13
N LEU A 61 26.01 24.60 23.70
CA LEU A 61 24.73 25.00 24.28
C LEU A 61 24.00 23.79 24.89
N ARG A 62 24.73 22.72 25.24
CA ARG A 62 24.14 21.50 25.82
C ARG A 62 23.30 21.83 27.04
N ARG A 63 22.08 21.29 27.08
CA ARG A 63 21.10 21.47 28.18
C ARG A 63 20.78 22.93 28.50
N ALA A 64 21.01 23.85 27.55
CA ALA A 64 20.60 25.24 27.70
C ALA A 64 19.07 25.37 27.72
N THR A 65 18.58 26.47 28.28
CA THR A 65 17.16 26.83 28.23
C THR A 65 16.99 28.05 27.32
N LEU A 66 16.36 27.86 26.17
CA LEU A 66 16.15 28.86 25.11
C LEU A 66 14.66 29.20 24.94
N ASN A 67 13.88 29.05 26.00
CA ASN A 67 12.45 29.35 25.95
C ASN A 67 12.23 30.82 25.57
N ARG A 68 11.42 31.05 24.53
CA ARG A 68 11.12 32.37 23.97
C ARG A 68 12.37 33.19 23.55
N ALA A 69 13.51 32.54 23.35
CA ALA A 69 14.70 33.20 22.82
C ALA A 69 14.48 33.62 21.36
N VAL A 70 15.15 34.70 20.94
CA VAL A 70 15.10 35.22 19.57
C VAL A 70 16.33 34.72 18.82
N LEU A 71 16.13 33.79 17.89
CA LEU A 71 17.17 33.12 17.10
C LEU A 71 17.07 33.43 15.60
N HIS A 72 16.35 34.49 15.22
CA HIS A 72 16.15 34.87 13.83
C HIS A 72 17.51 35.13 13.15
N GLY A 73 17.79 34.42 12.06
CA GLY A 73 19.04 34.56 11.31
C GLY A 73 20.31 34.13 12.05
N THR A 74 20.21 33.50 13.23
CA THR A 74 21.37 33.01 13.98
C THR A 74 22.02 31.85 13.23
N VAL A 75 23.36 31.82 13.21
CA VAL A 75 24.15 30.71 12.65
C VAL A 75 24.60 29.80 13.79
N LEU A 76 24.09 28.59 13.81
CA LEU A 76 24.33 27.52 14.79
C LEU A 76 24.94 26.29 14.12
N GLN A 77 25.66 26.47 13.01
CA GLN A 77 26.26 25.36 12.27
C GLN A 77 27.19 24.53 13.18
N GLY A 78 26.97 23.22 13.23
CA GLY A 78 27.74 22.32 14.07
C GLY A 78 27.70 22.62 15.58
N ALA A 79 26.79 23.46 16.05
CA ALA A 79 26.63 23.74 17.48
C ALA A 79 26.04 22.52 18.20
N ASP A 80 26.39 22.35 19.47
CA ASP A 80 25.85 21.29 20.32
C ASP A 80 24.71 21.85 21.19
N LEU A 81 23.47 21.55 20.79
CA LEU A 81 22.25 21.84 21.52
C LEU A 81 21.62 20.56 22.09
N SER A 82 22.43 19.54 22.39
CA SER A 82 21.91 18.29 22.95
C SER A 82 21.16 18.55 24.26
N GLU A 83 19.98 17.95 24.40
CA GLU A 83 19.08 18.09 25.54
C GLU A 83 18.65 19.53 25.86
N VAL A 84 18.73 20.44 24.88
CA VAL A 84 18.22 21.81 25.01
C VAL A 84 16.71 21.82 25.25
N THR A 85 16.23 22.81 26.00
CA THR A 85 14.80 23.09 26.11
C THR A 85 14.46 24.34 25.31
N MET A 86 13.59 24.18 24.31
CA MET A 86 13.10 25.23 23.43
C MET A 86 11.58 25.20 23.37
N VAL A 87 10.94 26.12 24.08
CA VAL A 87 9.49 26.35 23.98
C VAL A 87 9.26 27.70 23.34
N CYS A 88 8.58 27.69 22.19
CA CYS A 88 8.26 28.87 21.38
C CYS A 88 9.45 29.83 21.08
N PRO A 89 10.64 29.35 20.66
CA PRO A 89 11.69 30.26 20.21
C PRO A 89 11.33 30.89 18.85
N GLY A 90 11.82 32.10 18.60
CA GLY A 90 11.74 32.73 17.28
C GLY A 90 12.87 32.23 16.38
N MET A 91 12.58 31.31 15.45
CA MET A 91 13.59 30.70 14.57
C MET A 91 13.22 30.85 13.09
N GLU A 92 13.32 32.07 12.59
CA GLU A 92 13.19 32.33 11.15
C GLU A 92 14.59 32.43 10.54
N ARG A 93 14.84 31.70 9.44
CA ARG A 93 16.12 31.73 8.71
C ARG A 93 17.34 31.38 9.57
N THR A 94 17.15 30.61 10.64
CA THR A 94 18.24 30.08 11.47
C THR A 94 18.99 28.97 10.71
N ASP A 95 20.31 28.94 10.83
CA ASP A 95 21.15 27.92 10.21
C ASP A 95 21.65 26.92 11.26
N LEU A 96 21.04 25.74 11.29
CA LEU A 96 21.35 24.60 12.17
C LEU A 96 22.04 23.47 11.40
N ALA A 97 22.67 23.74 10.25
CA ALA A 97 23.32 22.69 9.48
C ALA A 97 24.37 21.94 10.32
N GLY A 98 24.26 20.61 10.38
CA GLY A 98 25.12 19.74 11.18
C GLY A 98 25.04 19.93 12.71
N ALA A 99 24.10 20.73 13.23
CA ALA A 99 23.94 20.94 14.67
C ALA A 99 23.40 19.67 15.37
N SER A 100 23.77 19.47 16.63
CA SER A 100 23.21 18.40 17.47
C SER A 100 22.04 18.93 18.29
N LEU A 101 20.85 18.37 18.10
CA LEU A 101 19.65 18.57 18.93
C LEU A 101 19.19 17.24 19.57
N ARG A 102 20.14 16.34 19.82
CA ARG A 102 19.88 15.02 20.40
C ARG A 102 19.09 15.14 21.70
N ALA A 103 18.00 14.39 21.81
CA ALA A 103 17.14 14.38 22.99
C ALA A 103 16.64 15.77 23.46
N ALA A 104 16.60 16.76 22.56
CA ALA A 104 16.05 18.07 22.87
C ALA A 104 14.53 18.03 23.09
N TYR A 105 14.03 19.03 23.80
CA TYR A 105 12.61 19.28 24.01
C TYR A 105 12.22 20.53 23.20
N VAL A 106 11.44 20.36 22.13
CA VAL A 106 11.18 21.39 21.11
C VAL A 106 9.67 21.62 20.89
N HIS A 107 8.96 21.92 21.96
CA HIS A 107 7.50 22.06 21.93
C HIS A 107 7.03 23.35 21.25
N ALA A 108 5.98 23.25 20.41
CA ALA A 108 5.35 24.37 19.70
C ALA A 108 6.35 25.26 18.92
N LEU A 109 7.32 24.60 18.28
CA LEU A 109 8.38 25.25 17.52
C LEU A 109 7.83 25.69 16.14
N ALA A 110 7.86 27.00 15.85
CA ALA A 110 7.53 27.52 14.51
C ALA A 110 8.84 27.75 13.74
N VAL A 111 9.23 26.77 12.91
CA VAL A 111 10.48 26.81 12.15
C VAL A 111 10.17 27.21 10.73
N GLN A 112 10.59 28.42 10.35
CA GLN A 112 10.31 28.95 9.03
C GLN A 112 11.63 29.18 8.28
N THR A 113 11.76 28.57 7.11
CA THR A 113 12.89 28.78 6.19
C THR A 113 14.27 28.53 6.79
N CYS A 114 14.36 27.60 7.76
CA CYS A 114 15.62 27.23 8.41
C CYS A 114 16.37 26.15 7.63
N LYS A 115 17.68 26.05 7.89
CA LYS A 115 18.54 24.98 7.37
C LYS A 115 18.86 24.01 8.51
N LEU A 116 18.51 22.75 8.35
CA LEU A 116 18.81 21.64 9.26
C LEU A 116 19.51 20.50 8.50
N ASP A 117 20.18 20.82 7.39
CA ASP A 117 20.87 19.81 6.58
C ASP A 117 21.93 19.10 7.43
N GLY A 118 21.86 17.76 7.48
CA GLY A 118 22.74 16.91 8.28
C GLY A 118 22.62 17.10 9.80
N ALA A 119 21.62 17.84 10.29
CA ALA A 119 21.42 18.03 11.72
C ALA A 119 20.98 16.73 12.42
N ASP A 120 21.36 16.60 13.68
CA ASP A 120 21.08 15.42 14.47
C ASP A 120 19.98 15.70 15.50
N LEU A 121 18.75 15.36 15.14
CA LEU A 121 17.56 15.48 15.95
C LEU A 121 17.15 14.09 16.48
N THR A 122 18.11 13.18 16.72
CA THR A 122 17.78 11.83 17.21
C THR A 122 17.22 11.86 18.62
N GLY A 123 16.16 11.08 18.82
CA GLY A 123 15.49 10.94 20.12
C GLY A 123 14.86 12.23 20.65
N LEU A 124 14.44 13.17 19.80
CA LEU A 124 13.69 14.36 20.25
C LEU A 124 12.57 13.93 21.20
N ARG A 125 12.53 14.53 22.39
CA ARG A 125 11.67 14.09 23.49
C ARG A 125 10.23 14.54 23.30
N ASP A 126 10.04 15.71 22.72
CA ASP A 126 8.74 16.26 22.36
C ASP A 126 8.91 17.26 21.21
N ALA A 127 8.19 17.03 20.11
CA ALA A 127 8.00 17.98 19.02
C ALA A 127 6.51 18.26 18.76
N THR A 128 5.65 17.99 19.74
CA THR A 128 4.20 18.21 19.62
C THR A 128 3.91 19.68 19.32
N GLY A 129 3.02 19.91 18.34
CA GLY A 129 2.66 21.25 17.90
C GLY A 129 3.75 21.98 17.10
N THR A 130 4.87 21.32 16.79
CA THR A 130 5.92 21.89 15.94
C THR A 130 5.45 21.96 14.49
N LEU A 131 5.73 23.09 13.85
CA LEU A 131 5.50 23.34 12.43
C LEU A 131 6.83 23.67 11.76
N PHE A 132 7.29 22.77 10.90
CA PHE A 132 8.35 23.02 9.94
C PHE A 132 7.73 23.53 8.64
N HIS A 133 8.15 24.72 8.22
CA HIS A 133 7.64 25.37 7.01
C HIS A 133 8.81 25.84 6.14
N GLY A 134 8.90 25.34 4.91
CA GLY A 134 9.92 25.78 3.96
C GLY A 134 11.37 25.44 4.37
N CYS A 135 11.56 24.43 5.22
CA CYS A 135 12.88 24.11 5.78
C CYS A 135 13.67 23.16 4.88
N SER A 136 14.99 23.36 4.82
CA SER A 136 15.93 22.38 4.26
C SER A 136 16.32 21.42 5.37
N MET A 137 16.06 20.13 5.20
CA MET A 137 16.28 19.08 6.21
C MET A 137 16.91 17.84 5.55
N ARG A 138 17.78 18.04 4.57
CA ARG A 138 18.42 16.93 3.84
C ARG A 138 19.35 16.18 4.76
N ASP A 139 19.35 14.85 4.67
CA ASP A 139 20.22 13.99 5.48
C ASP A 139 20.03 14.14 7.01
N VAL A 140 18.93 14.77 7.46
CA VAL A 140 18.61 14.97 8.88
C VAL A 140 18.39 13.62 9.59
N GLN A 141 18.86 13.51 10.83
CA GLN A 141 18.66 12.32 11.65
C GLN A 141 17.54 12.57 12.68
N LEU A 142 16.49 11.75 12.64
CA LEU A 142 15.27 11.83 13.47
C LEU A 142 14.91 10.46 14.07
N GLY A 143 15.86 9.53 14.12
CA GLY A 143 15.64 8.18 14.65
C GLY A 143 15.14 8.20 16.10
N GLY A 144 14.07 7.45 16.38
CA GLY A 144 13.44 7.34 17.70
C GLY A 144 12.76 8.60 18.23
N SER A 145 12.62 9.64 17.41
CA SER A 145 12.09 10.94 17.83
C SER A 145 10.57 10.94 18.04
N GLN A 146 10.10 11.70 19.03
CA GLN A 146 8.68 11.93 19.32
C GLN A 146 8.14 13.08 18.48
N LEU A 147 7.61 12.76 17.30
CA LEU A 147 7.10 13.70 16.29
C LEU A 147 5.57 13.69 16.19
N ALA A 148 4.88 13.29 17.26
CA ALA A 148 3.43 13.20 17.26
C ALA A 148 2.80 14.57 17.00
N GLY A 149 1.88 14.63 16.03
CA GLY A 149 1.20 15.86 15.62
C GLY A 149 2.10 16.90 14.95
N ALA A 150 3.37 16.59 14.65
CA ALA A 150 4.26 17.52 13.97
C ALA A 150 3.78 17.78 12.52
N GLY A 151 3.88 19.04 12.09
CA GLY A 151 3.58 19.47 10.74
C GLY A 151 4.84 19.75 9.94
N PHE A 152 4.94 19.14 8.77
CA PHE A 152 5.95 19.44 7.76
C PHE A 152 5.24 19.97 6.51
N TYR A 153 5.53 21.22 6.16
CA TYR A 153 4.98 21.88 4.99
C TYR A 153 6.11 22.43 4.12
N GLN A 154 6.15 22.04 2.85
CA GLN A 154 7.16 22.52 1.90
C GLN A 154 8.60 22.30 2.37
N CYS A 155 8.85 21.18 3.05
CA CYS A 155 10.18 20.84 3.56
C CYS A 155 10.89 19.86 2.62
N ASP A 156 12.22 20.00 2.53
CA ASP A 156 13.09 19.03 1.86
C ASP A 156 13.68 18.06 2.89
N LEU A 157 13.09 16.88 3.00
CA LEU A 157 13.51 15.75 3.85
C LEU A 157 14.21 14.67 3.01
N SER A 158 14.80 15.03 1.87
CA SER A 158 15.51 14.05 1.03
C SER A 158 16.63 13.38 1.82
N ARG A 159 16.69 12.05 1.75
CA ARG A 159 17.63 11.19 2.51
C ARG A 159 17.56 11.33 4.03
N ALA A 160 16.47 11.89 4.56
CA ALA A 160 16.25 11.94 6.00
C ALA A 160 16.14 10.52 6.60
N SER A 161 16.62 10.35 7.82
CA SER A 161 16.64 9.09 8.55
C SER A 161 15.72 9.19 9.76
N LEU A 162 14.55 8.55 9.70
CA LEU A 162 13.50 8.54 10.73
C LEU A 162 13.23 7.12 11.29
N PRO A 163 14.22 6.23 11.47
CA PRO A 163 13.92 4.87 11.90
C PRO A 163 13.33 4.85 13.31
N GLY A 164 12.20 4.16 13.50
CA GLY A 164 11.51 4.10 14.79
C GLY A 164 10.91 5.43 15.28
N ALA A 165 10.86 6.46 14.44
CA ALA A 165 10.24 7.74 14.82
C ALA A 165 8.73 7.58 15.06
N HIS A 166 8.19 8.35 15.99
CA HIS A 166 6.77 8.35 16.34
C HIS A 166 6.07 9.52 15.63
N LEU A 167 5.33 9.23 14.57
CA LEU A 167 4.68 10.21 13.69
C LEU A 167 3.15 10.22 13.84
N GLN A 168 2.64 9.80 15.01
CA GLN A 168 1.20 9.71 15.22
C GLN A 168 0.52 11.06 14.93
N GLY A 169 -0.43 11.09 14.00
CA GLY A 169 -1.15 12.30 13.60
C GLY A 169 -0.28 13.37 12.92
N ALA A 170 0.98 13.06 12.59
CA ALA A 170 1.85 13.99 11.88
C ALA A 170 1.36 14.22 10.44
N THR A 171 1.68 15.39 9.90
CA THR A 171 1.30 15.77 8.54
C THR A 171 2.54 16.12 7.73
N LEU A 172 2.66 15.54 6.53
CA LEU A 172 3.70 15.85 5.56
C LEU A 172 3.04 16.31 4.27
N ASN A 173 3.02 17.62 4.05
CA ASN A 173 2.37 18.24 2.92
C ASN A 173 3.37 18.97 2.03
N GLU A 174 3.32 18.71 0.72
CA GLU A 174 4.20 19.37 -0.27
C GLU A 174 5.69 19.19 0.06
N CYS A 175 6.06 18.05 0.65
CA CYS A 175 7.43 17.75 1.06
C CYS A 175 8.17 16.86 0.04
N LEU A 176 9.49 16.91 0.07
CA LEU A 176 10.35 15.96 -0.63
C LEU A 176 10.88 14.95 0.38
N LEU A 177 10.57 13.66 0.22
CA LEU A 177 11.06 12.57 1.07
C LEU A 177 11.88 11.56 0.26
N ASP A 178 12.47 12.02 -0.84
CA ASP A 178 13.18 11.16 -1.77
C ASP A 178 14.34 10.45 -1.05
N HIS A 179 14.33 9.12 -1.10
CA HIS A 179 15.27 8.23 -0.43
C HIS A 179 15.33 8.38 1.09
N ALA A 180 14.29 8.94 1.72
CA ALA A 180 14.16 8.94 3.18
C ALA A 180 13.87 7.53 3.71
N SER A 181 14.31 7.24 4.94
CA SER A 181 13.97 6.01 5.66
C SER A 181 13.04 6.32 6.83
N LEU A 182 11.85 5.74 6.80
CA LEU A 182 10.86 5.69 7.90
C LEU A 182 10.74 4.24 8.41
N ASP A 183 11.82 3.48 8.36
CA ASP A 183 11.81 2.07 8.73
C ASP A 183 11.44 1.90 10.20
N ARG A 184 10.49 1.00 10.48
CA ARG A 184 9.95 0.77 11.84
C ARG A 184 9.31 2.01 12.48
N ALA A 185 9.02 3.06 11.71
CA ALA A 185 8.32 4.23 12.23
C ALA A 185 6.88 3.88 12.64
N ARG A 186 6.33 4.66 13.58
CA ARG A 186 4.92 4.58 13.99
C ARG A 186 4.10 5.64 13.27
N LEU A 187 3.17 5.20 12.43
CA LEU A 187 2.49 6.02 11.41
C LEU A 187 0.97 6.15 11.65
N ASP A 188 0.54 5.96 12.89
CA ASP A 188 -0.87 6.04 13.28
C ASP A 188 -1.47 7.39 12.88
N GLN A 189 -2.48 7.38 12.01
CA GLN A 189 -3.14 8.60 11.51
C GLN A 189 -2.20 9.62 10.84
N THR A 190 -1.00 9.20 10.40
CA THR A 190 -0.10 10.08 9.64
C THR A 190 -0.69 10.35 8.27
N THR A 191 -0.58 11.59 7.79
CA THR A 191 -1.07 11.98 6.46
C THR A 191 0.06 12.55 5.61
N VAL A 192 0.30 11.93 4.46
CA VAL A 192 1.24 12.39 3.44
C VAL A 192 0.47 12.83 2.21
N THR A 193 0.60 14.11 1.82
CA THR A 193 -0.16 14.68 0.72
C THR A 193 0.69 15.56 -0.18
N LYS A 194 0.53 15.44 -1.50
CA LYS A 194 1.29 16.26 -2.49
C LYS A 194 2.81 16.19 -2.31
N SER A 195 3.30 15.11 -1.72
CA SER A 195 4.72 14.93 -1.43
C SER A 195 5.33 13.91 -2.38
N SER A 196 6.64 14.01 -2.56
CA SER A 196 7.43 13.01 -3.27
C SER A 196 7.92 11.95 -2.29
N LEU A 197 7.69 10.68 -2.58
CA LEU A 197 8.16 9.52 -1.82
C LEU A 197 9.07 8.61 -2.66
N ARG A 198 9.86 9.19 -3.56
CA ARG A 198 10.69 8.38 -4.47
C ARG A 198 11.72 7.60 -3.68
N GLY A 199 11.74 6.27 -3.79
CA GLY A 199 12.69 5.42 -3.09
C GLY A 199 12.59 5.52 -1.56
N THR A 200 11.50 6.09 -1.02
CA THR A 200 11.29 6.16 0.43
C THR A 200 11.04 4.77 0.98
N SER A 201 11.64 4.46 2.13
CA SER A 201 11.44 3.19 2.81
C SER A 201 10.54 3.35 4.04
N LEU A 202 9.53 2.48 4.16
CA LEU A 202 8.67 2.32 5.33
C LEU A 202 8.73 0.86 5.79
N ARG A 203 9.90 0.21 5.67
CA ARG A 203 10.04 -1.22 5.96
C ARG A 203 9.72 -1.50 7.42
N ALA A 204 8.90 -2.51 7.65
CA ALA A 204 8.44 -2.89 9.00
C ALA A 204 7.84 -1.72 9.80
N ALA A 205 7.39 -0.65 9.14
CA ALA A 205 6.67 0.43 9.79
C ALA A 205 5.30 -0.08 10.28
N THR A 206 4.80 0.54 11.34
CA THR A 206 3.54 0.14 11.96
C THR A 206 2.62 1.34 12.08
N GLY A 207 1.31 1.17 11.93
CA GLY A 207 0.37 2.21 12.30
C GLY A 207 -0.98 2.05 11.64
N GLN A 208 -2.03 2.51 12.30
CA GLN A 208 -3.38 2.42 11.76
C GLN A 208 -3.78 3.71 11.02
N GLY A 209 -4.33 3.55 9.82
CA GLY A 209 -4.96 4.64 9.07
C GLY A 209 -3.99 5.64 8.44
N LEU A 210 -2.77 5.19 8.09
CA LEU A 210 -1.85 5.96 7.25
C LEU A 210 -2.55 6.39 5.96
N VAL A 211 -2.40 7.65 5.57
CA VAL A 211 -2.95 8.22 4.33
C VAL A 211 -1.83 8.67 3.41
N LEU A 212 -1.80 8.11 2.20
CA LEU A 212 -0.96 8.53 1.09
C LEU A 212 -1.86 9.06 -0.03
N GLN A 213 -1.90 10.36 -0.22
CA GLN A 213 -2.86 10.96 -1.15
C GLN A 213 -2.23 12.00 -2.08
N ARG A 214 -2.56 11.93 -3.37
CA ARG A 214 -2.12 12.90 -4.39
C ARG A 214 -0.59 13.08 -4.37
N LEU A 215 0.16 11.98 -4.25
CA LEU A 215 1.61 12.03 -4.24
C LEU A 215 2.14 12.54 -5.59
N THR A 216 3.19 13.34 -5.57
CA THR A 216 3.81 13.86 -6.79
C THR A 216 4.71 12.81 -7.45
N CYS A 217 5.33 11.94 -6.64
CA CYS A 217 6.04 10.75 -7.08
C CYS A 217 5.96 9.69 -5.97
N ALA A 218 5.80 8.42 -6.36
CA ALA A 218 5.88 7.27 -5.47
C ALA A 218 6.67 6.12 -6.10
N ASP A 219 7.61 6.43 -6.99
CA ASP A 219 8.46 5.40 -7.59
C ASP A 219 9.36 4.76 -6.53
N GLU A 220 9.60 3.46 -6.64
CA GLU A 220 10.50 2.69 -5.77
C GLU A 220 10.09 2.71 -4.27
N LEU A 221 8.82 2.99 -3.97
CA LEU A 221 8.30 2.99 -2.61
C LEU A 221 8.43 1.60 -1.97
N VAL A 222 9.03 1.53 -0.78
CA VAL A 222 9.21 0.29 -0.04
C VAL A 222 8.26 0.24 1.17
N LEU A 223 7.37 -0.74 1.17
CA LEU A 223 6.39 -1.05 2.23
C LEU A 223 6.58 -2.49 2.76
N ALA A 224 7.69 -3.14 2.44
CA ALA A 224 7.96 -4.53 2.81
C ALA A 224 7.83 -4.75 4.33
N GLU A 225 7.10 -5.80 4.71
CA GLU A 225 6.84 -6.21 6.10
C GLU A 225 6.15 -5.16 6.98
N ALA A 226 5.66 -4.06 6.39
CA ALA A 226 4.95 -3.03 7.15
C ALA A 226 3.57 -3.55 7.61
N SER A 227 3.13 -3.14 8.80
CA SER A 227 1.78 -3.38 9.30
C SER A 227 0.99 -2.09 9.30
N LEU A 228 0.16 -1.91 8.27
CA LEU A 228 -0.59 -0.69 8.00
C LEU A 228 -2.10 -0.97 7.85
N PRO A 229 -2.81 -1.45 8.89
CA PRO A 229 -4.25 -1.65 8.83
C PRO A 229 -4.99 -0.35 8.49
N GLY A 230 -5.96 -0.45 7.58
CA GLY A 230 -6.71 0.71 7.09
C GLY A 230 -5.87 1.71 6.29
N LEU A 231 -4.76 1.27 5.69
CA LEU A 231 -3.97 2.06 4.75
C LEU A 231 -4.88 2.65 3.66
N ARG A 232 -4.79 3.97 3.46
CA ARG A 232 -5.51 4.67 2.39
C ARG A 232 -4.52 5.22 1.38
N VAL A 233 -4.64 4.76 0.14
CA VAL A 233 -3.86 5.26 -0.99
C VAL A 233 -4.82 5.80 -2.03
N ASP A 234 -4.72 7.10 -2.31
CA ASP A 234 -5.65 7.79 -3.21
C ASP A 234 -4.91 8.66 -4.24
N THR A 235 -5.22 8.47 -5.52
CA THR A 235 -4.63 9.23 -6.63
C THR A 235 -3.09 9.17 -6.59
N VAL A 236 -2.54 7.95 -6.67
CA VAL A 236 -1.10 7.70 -6.58
C VAL A 236 -0.64 6.91 -7.79
N ARG A 237 0.47 7.36 -8.40
CA ARG A 237 1.16 6.63 -9.47
C ARG A 237 2.59 6.38 -9.06
N GLY A 238 3.07 5.17 -9.31
CA GLY A 238 4.46 4.81 -9.05
C GLY A 238 4.83 3.51 -9.75
N ARG A 239 6.13 3.26 -9.88
CA ARG A 239 6.70 2.01 -10.39
C ARG A 239 7.62 1.39 -9.36
N GLY A 240 7.86 0.08 -9.45
CA GLY A 240 8.87 -0.59 -8.61
C GLY A 240 8.52 -0.62 -7.12
N TRP A 241 7.23 -0.64 -6.77
CA TRP A 241 6.81 -0.80 -5.39
C TRP A 241 7.27 -2.15 -4.84
N SER A 242 7.87 -2.13 -3.64
CA SER A 242 8.29 -3.33 -2.92
C SER A 242 7.53 -3.44 -1.61
N ALA A 243 6.51 -4.30 -1.59
CA ALA A 243 5.53 -4.42 -0.52
C ALA A 243 5.26 -5.89 -0.16
N ALA A 244 6.28 -6.74 -0.29
CA ALA A 244 6.19 -8.14 0.13
C ALA A 244 5.89 -8.23 1.64
N GLY A 245 4.92 -9.07 2.02
CA GLY A 245 4.49 -9.23 3.41
C GLY A 245 3.81 -8.01 4.02
N LEU A 246 3.38 -7.03 3.22
CA LEU A 246 2.62 -5.87 3.71
C LEU A 246 1.30 -6.34 4.33
N ALA A 247 1.08 -6.03 5.61
CA ALA A 247 -0.18 -6.28 6.29
C ALA A 247 -1.07 -5.04 6.26
N ALA A 248 -1.97 -4.95 5.28
CA ALA A 248 -2.84 -3.80 5.03
C ALA A 248 -4.34 -4.20 5.03
N VAL A 249 -4.76 -4.88 6.10
CA VAL A 249 -6.16 -5.28 6.30
C VAL A 249 -7.09 -4.09 6.19
N GLY A 250 -8.13 -4.21 5.37
CA GLY A 250 -9.12 -3.16 5.13
C GLY A 250 -8.58 -1.94 4.38
N ALA A 251 -7.47 -2.08 3.65
CA ALA A 251 -6.92 -1.00 2.85
C ALA A 251 -7.93 -0.44 1.83
N ASP A 252 -7.84 0.86 1.56
CA ASP A 252 -8.60 1.55 0.51
C ASP A 252 -7.63 2.08 -0.54
N LEU A 253 -7.68 1.51 -1.74
CA LEU A 253 -6.83 1.82 -2.88
C LEU A 253 -7.73 2.40 -3.98
N CYS A 254 -7.73 3.72 -4.10
CA CYS A 254 -8.53 4.45 -5.09
C CYS A 254 -7.63 5.19 -6.08
N ASP A 255 -7.85 5.00 -7.37
CA ASP A 255 -7.09 5.69 -8.42
C ASP A 255 -5.56 5.47 -8.28
N VAL A 256 -5.16 4.23 -7.95
CA VAL A 256 -3.77 3.82 -7.74
C VAL A 256 -3.23 3.10 -8.97
N ALA A 257 -2.09 3.54 -9.51
CA ALA A 257 -1.40 2.86 -10.61
C ALA A 257 0.02 2.46 -10.21
N VAL A 258 0.21 1.15 -9.98
CA VAL A 258 1.46 0.54 -9.50
C VAL A 258 1.79 -0.73 -10.28
N GLU A 259 2.13 -0.55 -11.55
CA GLU A 259 2.44 -1.66 -12.46
C GLU A 259 3.71 -2.41 -12.01
N GLY A 260 3.65 -3.74 -12.07
CA GLY A 260 4.77 -4.62 -11.68
C GLY A 260 5.12 -4.56 -10.18
N ALA A 261 4.22 -4.06 -9.33
CA ALA A 261 4.45 -4.01 -7.88
C ALA A 261 4.68 -5.41 -7.30
N VAL A 262 5.64 -5.53 -6.37
CA VAL A 262 5.90 -6.77 -5.64
C VAL A 262 5.09 -6.77 -4.36
N LEU A 263 4.00 -7.53 -4.34
CA LEU A 263 2.98 -7.60 -3.28
C LEU A 263 2.81 -9.04 -2.76
N ARG A 264 3.87 -9.87 -2.89
CA ARG A 264 3.86 -11.28 -2.46
C ARG A 264 3.47 -11.40 -1.00
N GLN A 265 2.56 -12.33 -0.70
CA GLN A 265 2.09 -12.59 0.66
C GLN A 265 1.56 -11.34 1.39
N ALA A 266 1.15 -10.30 0.66
CA ALA A 266 0.50 -9.15 1.27
C ALA A 266 -0.88 -9.54 1.80
N ASP A 267 -1.23 -9.02 2.97
CA ASP A 267 -2.57 -9.16 3.55
C ASP A 267 -3.42 -7.95 3.17
N PHE A 268 -4.30 -8.18 2.20
CA PHE A 268 -5.32 -7.26 1.70
C PHE A 268 -6.74 -7.77 2.05
N THR A 269 -6.89 -8.51 3.15
CA THR A 269 -8.20 -8.96 3.62
C THR A 269 -9.14 -7.75 3.78
N GLY A 270 -10.32 -7.80 3.17
CA GLY A 270 -11.30 -6.71 3.19
C GLY A 270 -10.90 -5.46 2.38
N VAL A 271 -9.92 -5.54 1.49
CA VAL A 271 -9.47 -4.41 0.66
C VAL A 271 -10.61 -3.83 -0.18
N ARG A 272 -10.61 -2.51 -0.35
CA ARG A 272 -11.43 -1.81 -1.34
C ARG A 272 -10.50 -1.26 -2.41
N MET A 273 -10.55 -1.82 -3.61
CA MET A 273 -9.75 -1.38 -4.73
C MET A 273 -10.66 -0.88 -5.84
N ARG A 274 -10.51 0.40 -6.21
CA ARG A 274 -11.37 1.05 -7.22
C ARG A 274 -10.52 1.85 -8.20
N ARG A 275 -10.88 1.80 -9.48
CA ARG A 275 -10.24 2.58 -10.55
C ARG A 275 -8.71 2.48 -10.56
N SER A 276 -8.18 1.31 -10.23
CA SER A 276 -6.74 1.11 -10.01
C SER A 276 -6.11 0.24 -11.12
N ALA A 277 -4.79 0.30 -11.25
CA ALA A 277 -4.02 -0.46 -12.22
C ALA A 277 -2.80 -1.12 -11.56
N LEU A 278 -2.86 -2.46 -11.45
CA LEU A 278 -1.83 -3.33 -10.89
C LEU A 278 -1.40 -4.36 -11.95
N ASN A 279 -1.24 -3.92 -13.20
CA ASN A 279 -0.85 -4.76 -14.32
C ASN A 279 0.50 -5.43 -14.02
N GLY A 280 0.58 -6.75 -14.20
CA GLY A 280 1.79 -7.54 -13.97
C GLY A 280 2.27 -7.55 -12.51
N ALA A 281 1.44 -7.14 -11.55
CA ALA A 281 1.82 -7.17 -10.13
C ALA A 281 1.99 -8.62 -9.64
N ASP A 282 2.96 -8.82 -8.75
CA ASP A 282 3.22 -10.10 -8.09
C ASP A 282 2.47 -10.15 -6.75
N LEU A 283 1.28 -10.75 -6.77
CA LEU A 283 0.37 -10.96 -5.66
C LEU A 283 0.36 -12.45 -5.22
N ALA A 284 1.42 -13.20 -5.51
CA ALA A 284 1.49 -14.62 -5.17
C ALA A 284 1.32 -14.82 -3.65
N GLY A 285 0.38 -15.68 -3.26
CA GLY A 285 0.01 -15.97 -1.87
C GLY A 285 -0.63 -14.79 -1.12
N ALA A 286 -1.05 -13.72 -1.79
CA ALA A 286 -1.72 -12.60 -1.13
C ALA A 286 -3.10 -12.99 -0.57
N ALA A 287 -3.50 -12.38 0.53
CA ALA A 287 -4.83 -12.52 1.09
C ALA A 287 -5.75 -11.42 0.58
N LEU A 288 -6.82 -11.78 -0.14
CA LEU A 288 -7.80 -10.88 -0.75
C LEU A 288 -9.23 -11.21 -0.29
N SER A 289 -9.38 -12.08 0.71
CA SER A 289 -10.67 -12.52 1.21
C SER A 289 -11.52 -11.35 1.69
N ASP A 290 -12.83 -11.41 1.47
CA ASP A 290 -13.82 -10.36 1.74
C ASP A 290 -13.56 -9.01 1.03
N GLY A 291 -12.64 -8.98 0.07
CA GLY A 291 -12.27 -7.81 -0.71
C GLY A 291 -13.35 -7.38 -1.70
N LYS A 292 -13.27 -6.11 -2.12
CA LYS A 292 -14.09 -5.52 -3.19
C LYS A 292 -13.19 -4.82 -4.19
N ILE A 293 -13.10 -5.39 -5.38
CA ILE A 293 -12.32 -4.85 -6.50
C ILE A 293 -13.30 -4.47 -7.61
N SER A 294 -13.34 -3.19 -7.95
CA SER A 294 -14.18 -2.72 -9.05
C SER A 294 -13.43 -1.82 -10.01
N THR A 295 -13.76 -1.86 -11.30
CA THR A 295 -13.17 -0.96 -12.32
C THR A 295 -11.64 -0.95 -12.30
N THR A 296 -11.02 -2.11 -12.07
CA THR A 296 -9.57 -2.22 -11.81
C THR A 296 -8.90 -3.15 -12.83
N SER A 297 -7.68 -2.80 -13.24
CA SER A 297 -6.85 -3.59 -14.15
C SER A 297 -5.79 -4.36 -13.38
N LEU A 298 -5.77 -5.68 -13.56
CA LEU A 298 -4.86 -6.68 -12.99
C LEU A 298 -4.33 -7.60 -14.10
N ARG A 299 -4.19 -7.06 -15.32
CA ARG A 299 -3.78 -7.81 -16.51
C ARG A 299 -2.43 -8.46 -16.28
N GLY A 300 -2.34 -9.77 -16.52
CA GLY A 300 -1.12 -10.54 -16.34
C GLY A 300 -0.56 -10.56 -14.92
N ALA A 301 -1.33 -10.17 -13.90
CA ALA A 301 -0.90 -10.25 -12.50
C ALA A 301 -0.72 -11.72 -12.07
N ASP A 302 0.22 -11.98 -11.17
CA ASP A 302 0.44 -13.28 -10.53
C ASP A 302 -0.32 -13.34 -9.21
N LEU A 303 -1.40 -14.12 -9.15
CA LEU A 303 -2.24 -14.36 -7.97
C LEU A 303 -2.22 -15.85 -7.58
N ARG A 304 -1.14 -16.57 -7.91
CA ARG A 304 -1.02 -17.99 -7.55
C ARG A 304 -1.14 -18.17 -6.05
N GLU A 305 -1.88 -19.20 -5.64
CA GLU A 305 -2.06 -19.56 -4.24
C GLU A 305 -2.68 -18.44 -3.36
N ALA A 306 -3.23 -17.39 -3.98
CA ALA A 306 -3.90 -16.32 -3.25
C ALA A 306 -5.21 -16.82 -2.61
N THR A 307 -5.59 -16.23 -1.48
CA THR A 307 -6.90 -16.45 -0.86
C THR A 307 -7.87 -15.35 -1.28
N ALA A 308 -9.07 -15.72 -1.69
CA ALA A 308 -10.07 -14.83 -2.26
C ALA A 308 -11.49 -15.28 -1.89
N GLU A 309 -11.66 -15.78 -0.66
CA GLU A 309 -12.97 -16.19 -0.16
C GLU A 309 -13.90 -14.98 -0.08
N ASN A 310 -15.11 -15.09 -0.61
CA ASN A 310 -16.07 -13.97 -0.73
C ASN A 310 -15.52 -12.72 -1.44
N LEU A 311 -14.48 -12.84 -2.27
CA LEU A 311 -13.98 -11.72 -3.06
C LEU A 311 -15.03 -11.28 -4.09
N HIS A 312 -15.26 -9.96 -4.17
CA HIS A 312 -16.15 -9.35 -5.16
C HIS A 312 -15.33 -8.65 -6.25
N LEU A 313 -15.40 -9.17 -7.48
CA LEU A 313 -14.83 -8.57 -8.69
C LEU A 313 -15.96 -8.01 -9.55
N VAL A 314 -15.90 -6.73 -9.92
CA VAL A 314 -16.91 -6.07 -10.77
C VAL A 314 -16.22 -5.22 -11.83
N GLU A 315 -16.62 -5.34 -13.10
CA GLU A 315 -16.15 -4.47 -14.19
C GLU A 315 -14.61 -4.33 -14.24
N SER A 316 -13.90 -5.43 -13.96
CA SER A 316 -12.45 -5.46 -13.81
C SER A 316 -11.79 -6.31 -14.91
N ASP A 317 -10.49 -6.12 -15.13
CA ASP A 317 -9.73 -6.82 -16.16
C ASP A 317 -8.59 -7.62 -15.52
N LEU A 318 -8.70 -8.94 -15.52
CA LEU A 318 -7.66 -9.87 -15.10
C LEU A 318 -7.20 -10.74 -16.29
N SER A 319 -7.31 -10.24 -17.52
CA SER A 319 -6.92 -11.01 -18.70
C SER A 319 -5.46 -11.43 -18.64
N GLY A 320 -5.21 -12.71 -18.92
CA GLY A 320 -3.89 -13.33 -18.83
C GLY A 320 -3.30 -13.47 -17.42
N ALA A 321 -4.04 -13.14 -16.36
CA ALA A 321 -3.56 -13.31 -14.99
C ALA A 321 -3.38 -14.79 -14.60
N ASP A 322 -2.50 -15.05 -13.64
CA ASP A 322 -2.25 -16.39 -13.10
C ASP A 322 -2.92 -16.56 -11.74
N LEU A 323 -4.02 -17.30 -11.71
CA LEU A 323 -4.80 -17.64 -10.51
C LEU A 323 -4.71 -19.16 -10.24
N THR A 324 -3.58 -19.79 -10.59
CA THR A 324 -3.36 -21.22 -10.33
C THR A 324 -3.44 -21.48 -8.82
N ALA A 325 -4.20 -22.50 -8.42
CA ALA A 325 -4.44 -22.87 -7.02
C ALA A 325 -5.08 -21.76 -6.15
N LEU A 326 -5.81 -20.81 -6.77
CA LEU A 326 -6.59 -19.80 -6.03
C LEU A 326 -7.62 -20.46 -5.09
N ILE A 327 -7.70 -19.96 -3.86
CA ILE A 327 -8.76 -20.33 -2.91
C ILE A 327 -9.87 -19.28 -2.98
N GLY A 328 -10.80 -19.44 -3.94
CA GLY A 328 -11.86 -18.47 -4.27
C GLY A 328 -13.27 -18.96 -3.91
N ARG A 329 -13.48 -19.51 -2.72
CA ARG A 329 -14.80 -19.99 -2.27
C ARG A 329 -15.79 -18.83 -2.22
N CYS A 330 -16.99 -19.03 -2.76
CA CYS A 330 -18.05 -18.00 -2.83
C CYS A 330 -17.61 -16.70 -3.54
N LEU A 331 -16.55 -16.74 -4.35
CA LEU A 331 -16.11 -15.59 -5.13
C LEU A 331 -17.22 -15.14 -6.09
N THR A 332 -17.44 -13.83 -6.17
CA THR A 332 -18.38 -13.24 -7.13
C THR A 332 -17.61 -12.42 -8.14
N ALA A 333 -17.70 -12.77 -9.41
CA ALA A 333 -17.19 -12.00 -10.53
C ALA A 333 -18.36 -11.57 -11.42
N ARG A 334 -18.49 -10.26 -11.65
CA ARG A 334 -19.49 -9.69 -12.53
C ARG A 334 -18.86 -8.82 -13.61
N ASP A 335 -19.27 -9.03 -14.86
CA ASP A 335 -18.83 -8.20 -16.01
C ASP A 335 -17.31 -8.00 -16.06
N THR A 336 -16.58 -9.07 -15.75
CA THR A 336 -15.12 -9.07 -15.61
C THR A 336 -14.48 -9.75 -16.81
N ASP A 337 -13.34 -9.20 -17.27
CA ASP A 337 -12.53 -9.82 -18.31
C ASP A 337 -11.52 -10.80 -17.67
N LEU A 338 -11.79 -12.08 -17.79
CA LEU A 338 -10.90 -13.19 -17.40
C LEU A 338 -10.41 -13.96 -18.64
N SER A 339 -10.31 -13.30 -19.80
CA SER A 339 -9.83 -13.95 -21.02
C SER A 339 -8.40 -14.46 -20.83
N ASN A 340 -8.13 -15.70 -21.26
CA ASN A 340 -6.84 -16.39 -21.13
C ASN A 340 -6.30 -16.48 -19.69
N VAL A 341 -7.17 -16.36 -18.68
CA VAL A 341 -6.77 -16.53 -17.28
C VAL A 341 -6.33 -17.96 -16.99
N ARG A 342 -5.35 -18.15 -16.10
CA ARG A 342 -4.97 -19.49 -15.60
C ARG A 342 -5.61 -19.75 -14.26
N LEU A 343 -6.56 -20.68 -14.19
CA LEU A 343 -7.32 -21.10 -13.00
C LEU A 343 -7.12 -22.60 -12.70
N ARG A 344 -5.99 -23.18 -13.13
CA ARG A 344 -5.68 -24.59 -12.87
C ARG A 344 -5.72 -24.88 -11.37
N ASN A 345 -6.37 -25.97 -10.99
CA ASN A 345 -6.50 -26.39 -9.59
C ASN A 345 -7.16 -25.34 -8.66
N ALA A 346 -7.82 -24.30 -9.20
CA ALA A 346 -8.48 -23.29 -8.39
C ALA A 346 -9.73 -23.88 -7.68
N ASN A 347 -9.99 -23.41 -6.47
CA ASN A 347 -11.19 -23.74 -5.71
C ASN A 347 -12.22 -22.61 -5.83
N LEU A 348 -13.18 -22.78 -6.75
CA LEU A 348 -14.28 -21.87 -7.04
C LEU A 348 -15.62 -22.45 -6.52
N TYR A 349 -15.59 -23.18 -5.41
CA TYR A 349 -16.79 -23.72 -4.78
C TYR A 349 -17.81 -22.60 -4.52
N ARG A 350 -19.03 -22.77 -5.03
CA ARG A 350 -20.13 -21.78 -4.96
C ARG A 350 -19.80 -20.40 -5.54
N ALA A 351 -18.83 -20.31 -6.45
CA ALA A 351 -18.55 -19.05 -7.12
C ALA A 351 -19.72 -18.60 -8.01
N CYS A 352 -19.92 -17.29 -8.14
CA CYS A 352 -20.89 -16.68 -9.03
C CYS A 352 -20.14 -15.86 -10.07
N ILE A 353 -20.05 -16.36 -11.29
CA ILE A 353 -19.26 -15.80 -12.40
C ILE A 353 -20.22 -15.47 -13.54
N THR A 354 -20.78 -14.27 -13.53
CA THR A 354 -21.91 -13.90 -14.39
C THR A 354 -21.72 -12.54 -15.05
N GLY A 355 -22.39 -12.29 -16.17
CA GLY A 355 -22.44 -10.97 -16.79
C GLY A 355 -23.86 -10.57 -17.18
N ASP A 356 -24.10 -9.27 -17.36
CA ASP A 356 -25.35 -8.73 -17.90
C ASP A 356 -25.08 -7.73 -19.06
N PRO A 357 -25.25 -8.13 -20.33
CA PRO A 357 -25.63 -9.48 -20.79
C PRO A 357 -24.54 -10.51 -20.48
N PRO A 358 -24.79 -11.84 -20.53
CA PRO A 358 -23.80 -12.87 -20.21
C PRO A 358 -22.44 -12.73 -20.92
N ARG A 359 -22.41 -12.12 -22.11
CA ARG A 359 -21.18 -11.80 -22.86
C ARG A 359 -20.30 -10.71 -22.21
N GLY A 360 -20.83 -9.97 -21.25
CA GLY A 360 -20.10 -9.02 -20.42
C GLY A 360 -19.07 -9.73 -19.53
N MET A 361 -19.33 -10.98 -19.15
CA MET A 361 -18.37 -11.83 -18.46
C MET A 361 -17.57 -12.66 -19.47
N ARG A 362 -16.25 -12.45 -19.52
CA ARG A 362 -15.38 -13.08 -20.52
C ARG A 362 -14.43 -14.07 -19.86
N LEU A 363 -14.47 -15.33 -20.30
CA LEU A 363 -13.55 -16.41 -19.94
C LEU A 363 -13.02 -17.11 -21.21
N ARG A 364 -12.97 -16.41 -22.35
CA ARG A 364 -12.46 -17.01 -23.60
C ARG A 364 -11.03 -17.51 -23.40
N GLY A 365 -10.78 -18.76 -23.75
CA GLY A 365 -9.46 -19.38 -23.62
C GLY A 365 -8.99 -19.59 -22.17
N ALA A 366 -9.86 -19.41 -21.17
CA ALA A 366 -9.51 -19.62 -19.77
C ALA A 366 -9.10 -21.07 -19.50
N ASP A 367 -8.10 -21.26 -18.63
CA ASP A 367 -7.59 -22.57 -18.26
C ASP A 367 -8.07 -22.98 -16.87
N LEU A 368 -9.16 -23.74 -16.82
CA LEU A 368 -9.86 -24.21 -15.63
C LEU A 368 -9.58 -25.70 -15.34
N ARG A 369 -8.52 -26.29 -15.91
CA ARG A 369 -8.24 -27.72 -15.73
C ARG A 369 -8.10 -28.09 -14.25
N ASN A 370 -8.73 -29.20 -13.87
CA ASN A 370 -8.75 -29.74 -12.50
C ASN A 370 -9.24 -28.73 -11.43
N SER A 371 -9.93 -27.66 -11.83
CA SER A 371 -10.53 -26.72 -10.89
C SER A 371 -11.82 -27.28 -10.27
N THR A 372 -12.21 -26.75 -9.12
CA THR A 372 -13.48 -27.07 -8.45
C THR A 372 -14.47 -25.95 -8.69
N LEU A 373 -15.54 -26.22 -9.44
CA LEU A 373 -16.69 -25.35 -9.69
C LEU A 373 -17.99 -25.93 -9.09
N VAL A 374 -17.86 -26.75 -8.04
CA VAL A 374 -19.02 -27.38 -7.40
C VAL A 374 -19.99 -26.31 -6.91
N GLN A 375 -21.26 -26.44 -7.30
CA GLN A 375 -22.33 -25.47 -7.03
C GLN A 375 -22.07 -24.04 -7.56
N ALA A 376 -21.14 -23.87 -8.50
CA ALA A 376 -20.91 -22.56 -9.12
C ALA A 376 -22.04 -22.17 -10.08
N ILE A 377 -22.27 -20.87 -10.20
CA ILE A 377 -23.16 -20.28 -11.21
C ILE A 377 -22.29 -19.55 -12.22
N VAL A 378 -22.38 -19.96 -13.48
CA VAL A 378 -21.58 -19.44 -14.57
C VAL A 378 -22.49 -19.04 -15.73
N ALA A 379 -22.46 -17.76 -16.09
CA ALA A 379 -23.16 -17.21 -17.23
C ALA A 379 -22.20 -16.28 -17.98
N ALA A 380 -21.40 -16.87 -18.87
CA ALA A 380 -20.22 -16.22 -19.44
C ALA A 380 -19.86 -16.70 -20.86
N ASP A 381 -19.02 -15.92 -21.54
CA ASP A 381 -18.31 -16.36 -22.75
C ASP A 381 -17.13 -17.27 -22.37
N LEU A 382 -17.29 -18.58 -22.58
CA LEU A 382 -16.31 -19.64 -22.29
C LEU A 382 -15.76 -20.27 -23.57
N ARG A 383 -15.79 -19.54 -24.70
CA ARG A 383 -15.27 -20.07 -25.96
C ARG A 383 -13.82 -20.51 -25.81
N GLU A 384 -13.48 -21.67 -26.36
CA GLU A 384 -12.12 -22.24 -26.34
C GLU A 384 -11.57 -22.51 -24.91
N ALA A 385 -12.40 -22.42 -23.87
CA ALA A 385 -11.97 -22.64 -22.48
C ALA A 385 -11.61 -24.11 -22.23
N GLN A 386 -10.62 -24.33 -21.36
CA GLN A 386 -10.09 -25.65 -21.01
C GLN A 386 -10.61 -26.06 -19.63
N LEU A 387 -11.58 -26.98 -19.58
CA LEU A 387 -12.20 -27.49 -18.35
C LEU A 387 -11.94 -28.99 -18.14
N ALA A 388 -10.95 -29.57 -18.82
CA ALA A 388 -10.62 -30.99 -18.68
C ALA A 388 -10.34 -31.35 -17.20
N GLY A 389 -11.00 -32.41 -16.73
CA GLY A 389 -10.92 -32.88 -15.34
C GLY A 389 -11.50 -31.93 -14.28
N ALA A 390 -12.16 -30.83 -14.66
CA ALA A 390 -12.79 -29.93 -13.71
C ALA A 390 -13.96 -30.61 -12.97
N ASN A 391 -14.10 -30.32 -11.67
CA ASN A 391 -15.23 -30.77 -10.88
C ASN A 391 -16.34 -29.72 -10.91
N CYS A 392 -17.35 -29.97 -11.74
CA CYS A 392 -18.46 -29.07 -12.01
C CYS A 392 -19.80 -29.62 -11.45
N ALA A 393 -19.76 -30.48 -10.43
CA ALA A 393 -20.99 -31.07 -9.88
C ALA A 393 -21.96 -29.99 -9.36
N TYR A 394 -23.25 -30.13 -9.65
CA TYR A 394 -24.31 -29.20 -9.26
C TYR A 394 -24.14 -27.75 -9.75
N SER A 395 -23.25 -27.53 -10.72
CA SER A 395 -23.01 -26.20 -11.29
C SER A 395 -24.12 -25.81 -12.27
N ARG A 396 -24.26 -24.51 -12.53
CA ARG A 396 -25.16 -23.98 -13.56
C ARG A 396 -24.36 -23.22 -14.59
N PHE A 397 -24.42 -23.63 -15.85
CA PHE A 397 -23.76 -22.95 -16.98
C PHE A 397 -24.73 -22.14 -17.84
N SER A 398 -25.97 -21.93 -17.36
CA SER A 398 -27.05 -21.34 -18.16
C SER A 398 -26.64 -20.04 -18.87
N GLN A 399 -27.01 -19.94 -20.14
CA GLN A 399 -26.70 -18.81 -21.04
C GLN A 399 -25.22 -18.63 -21.40
N SER A 400 -24.36 -19.58 -21.04
CA SER A 400 -22.94 -19.54 -21.43
C SER A 400 -22.71 -19.94 -22.88
N ASP A 401 -21.62 -19.45 -23.46
CA ASP A 401 -21.10 -19.88 -24.76
C ASP A 401 -19.87 -20.76 -24.57
N LEU A 402 -20.01 -22.06 -24.79
CA LEU A 402 -18.95 -23.07 -24.69
C LEU A 402 -18.35 -23.41 -26.05
N THR A 403 -18.56 -22.62 -27.11
CA THR A 403 -18.09 -23.01 -28.46
C THR A 403 -16.59 -23.33 -28.45
N GLY A 404 -16.23 -24.56 -28.87
CA GLY A 404 -14.85 -25.04 -28.89
C GLY A 404 -14.22 -25.33 -27.51
N ALA A 405 -15.00 -25.33 -26.42
CA ALA A 405 -14.49 -25.65 -25.09
C ALA A 405 -14.18 -27.15 -24.93
N VAL A 406 -13.20 -27.46 -24.08
CA VAL A 406 -12.76 -28.84 -23.80
C VAL A 406 -13.18 -29.25 -22.40
N LEU A 407 -14.14 -30.17 -22.27
CA LEU A 407 -14.69 -30.66 -21.00
C LEU A 407 -14.36 -32.14 -20.74
N ASP A 408 -13.28 -32.65 -21.35
CA ASP A 408 -12.90 -34.06 -21.24
C ASP A 408 -12.71 -34.49 -19.79
N GLY A 409 -13.40 -35.54 -19.38
CA GLY A 409 -13.37 -36.08 -18.01
C GLY A 409 -13.92 -35.13 -16.94
N ALA A 410 -14.57 -34.01 -17.30
CA ALA A 410 -15.17 -33.11 -16.33
C ALA A 410 -16.31 -33.81 -15.57
N ALA A 411 -16.35 -33.64 -14.25
CA ALA A 411 -17.42 -34.19 -13.41
C ALA A 411 -18.62 -33.25 -13.45
N LEU A 412 -19.62 -33.57 -14.28
CA LEU A 412 -20.81 -32.75 -14.54
C LEU A 412 -22.07 -33.23 -13.81
N TYR A 413 -21.92 -34.07 -12.78
CA TYR A 413 -23.03 -34.67 -12.02
C TYR A 413 -24.04 -33.62 -11.58
N GLU A 414 -25.28 -33.75 -12.07
CA GLU A 414 -26.41 -32.84 -11.81
C GLU A 414 -26.11 -31.36 -12.12
N SER A 415 -25.19 -31.09 -13.03
CA SER A 415 -25.04 -29.74 -13.58
C SER A 415 -26.20 -29.39 -14.52
N THR A 416 -26.50 -28.09 -14.62
CA THR A 416 -27.64 -27.57 -15.37
C THR A 416 -27.19 -26.63 -16.48
N TRP A 417 -27.57 -26.96 -17.71
CA TRP A 417 -27.29 -26.20 -18.92
C TRP A 417 -28.62 -25.74 -19.53
N VAL A 418 -28.96 -24.47 -19.40
CA VAL A 418 -30.15 -23.88 -20.05
C VAL A 418 -29.73 -22.78 -21.00
N LYS A 419 -30.09 -22.89 -22.27
CA LYS A 419 -29.68 -21.92 -23.32
C LYS A 419 -28.15 -21.83 -23.50
N VAL A 420 -27.44 -22.94 -23.38
CA VAL A 420 -25.98 -23.00 -23.52
C VAL A 420 -25.58 -23.29 -24.96
N VAL A 421 -24.68 -22.49 -25.54
CA VAL A 421 -24.16 -22.74 -26.89
C VAL A 421 -23.01 -23.75 -26.79
N ALA A 422 -23.13 -24.91 -27.45
CA ALA A 422 -22.21 -26.04 -27.30
C ALA A 422 -21.65 -26.54 -28.65
N HIS A 423 -21.40 -25.65 -29.61
CA HIS A 423 -20.82 -26.02 -30.90
C HIS A 423 -19.36 -26.46 -30.75
N GLY A 424 -19.03 -27.67 -31.20
CA GLY A 424 -17.65 -28.17 -31.19
C GLY A 424 -17.05 -28.35 -29.79
N VAL A 425 -17.90 -28.56 -28.78
CA VAL A 425 -17.44 -28.90 -27.42
C VAL A 425 -16.92 -30.33 -27.39
N SER A 426 -15.79 -30.56 -26.72
CA SER A 426 -15.30 -31.91 -26.44
C SER A 426 -15.86 -32.40 -25.10
N LEU A 427 -16.53 -33.56 -25.09
CA LEU A 427 -17.18 -34.15 -23.92
C LEU A 427 -16.67 -35.58 -23.62
N ALA A 428 -15.44 -35.91 -24.04
CA ALA A 428 -14.93 -37.26 -23.90
C ALA A 428 -14.89 -37.69 -22.42
N GLY A 429 -15.53 -38.82 -22.10
CA GLY A 429 -15.56 -39.36 -20.74
C GLY A 429 -16.54 -38.68 -19.76
N VAL A 430 -17.28 -37.65 -20.18
CA VAL A 430 -18.37 -37.05 -19.38
C VAL A 430 -19.48 -38.08 -19.12
N LYS A 431 -20.03 -38.09 -17.91
CA LYS A 431 -21.07 -39.04 -17.47
C LYS A 431 -22.39 -38.33 -17.15
N ALA A 432 -23.50 -39.03 -17.33
CA ALA A 432 -24.82 -38.63 -16.84
C ALA A 432 -24.90 -38.69 -15.29
N PRO A 433 -25.85 -37.97 -14.65
CA PRO A 433 -26.81 -37.03 -15.23
C PRO A 433 -26.21 -35.63 -15.47
N LEU A 434 -26.47 -35.08 -16.65
CA LEU A 434 -26.26 -33.67 -17.03
C LEU A 434 -27.60 -33.15 -17.57
N PHE A 435 -28.18 -32.14 -16.93
CA PHE A 435 -29.47 -31.60 -17.36
C PHE A 435 -29.26 -30.50 -18.40
N ALA A 436 -29.77 -30.70 -19.61
CA ALA A 436 -29.62 -29.73 -20.69
C ALA A 436 -30.97 -29.41 -21.37
N ASP A 437 -31.27 -28.11 -21.52
CA ASP A 437 -32.43 -27.61 -22.26
C ASP A 437 -32.01 -26.46 -23.18
N ARG A 438 -32.50 -26.48 -24.43
CA ARG A 438 -32.21 -25.46 -25.46
C ARG A 438 -30.71 -25.23 -25.67
N CYS A 439 -29.93 -26.29 -25.82
CA CYS A 439 -28.48 -26.20 -26.00
C CYS A 439 -28.05 -26.48 -27.46
N PRO A 440 -27.97 -25.47 -28.35
CA PRO A 440 -27.57 -25.69 -29.74
C PRO A 440 -26.15 -26.25 -29.83
N GLY A 441 -25.96 -27.24 -30.72
CA GLY A 441 -24.68 -27.93 -30.93
C GLY A 441 -24.41 -29.12 -30.00
N LEU A 442 -25.16 -29.27 -28.90
CA LEU A 442 -24.90 -30.31 -27.90
C LEU A 442 -25.07 -31.75 -28.44
N ASP A 443 -26.14 -32.01 -29.20
CA ASP A 443 -26.41 -33.34 -29.76
C ASP A 443 -25.28 -33.83 -30.68
N LYS A 444 -24.78 -32.92 -31.52
CA LYS A 444 -23.60 -33.18 -32.36
C LYS A 444 -22.35 -33.41 -31.51
N ALA A 445 -22.10 -32.59 -30.50
CA ALA A 445 -20.93 -32.72 -29.62
C ALA A 445 -20.90 -34.07 -28.87
N VAL A 446 -22.06 -34.54 -28.40
CA VAL A 446 -22.18 -35.86 -27.73
C VAL A 446 -21.95 -37.00 -28.73
N THR A 447 -22.51 -36.89 -29.95
CA THR A 447 -22.31 -37.87 -31.02
C THR A 447 -20.85 -37.97 -31.44
N ASP A 448 -20.18 -36.83 -31.57
CA ASP A 448 -18.77 -36.74 -31.98
C ASP A 448 -17.80 -37.26 -30.90
N SER A 449 -18.19 -37.29 -29.62
CA SER A 449 -17.30 -37.68 -28.50
C SER A 449 -17.01 -39.18 -28.42
N GLY A 450 -17.95 -40.03 -28.86
CA GLY A 450 -17.79 -41.50 -28.89
C GLY A 450 -17.59 -42.21 -27.53
N GLY A 451 -17.66 -43.54 -27.53
CA GLY A 451 -17.41 -44.39 -26.35
C GLY A 451 -18.63 -44.66 -25.45
N PRO A 452 -18.51 -45.55 -24.45
CA PRO A 452 -19.65 -46.06 -23.66
C PRO A 452 -20.36 -44.96 -22.85
N ASN A 453 -19.60 -44.05 -22.22
CA ASN A 453 -20.18 -42.94 -21.46
C ASN A 453 -20.94 -41.94 -22.36
N ALA A 454 -20.50 -41.75 -23.61
CA ALA A 454 -21.17 -40.86 -24.55
C ALA A 454 -22.54 -41.40 -24.95
N GLU A 455 -22.65 -42.72 -25.12
CA GLU A 455 -23.94 -43.37 -25.41
C GLU A 455 -24.91 -43.26 -24.23
N GLU A 456 -24.44 -43.51 -23.00
CA GLU A 456 -25.25 -43.32 -21.79
C GLU A 456 -25.73 -41.87 -21.65
N LEU A 457 -24.84 -40.90 -21.89
CA LEU A 457 -25.18 -39.47 -21.86
C LEU A 457 -26.21 -39.12 -22.93
N ARG A 458 -26.05 -39.63 -24.16
CA ARG A 458 -26.98 -39.41 -25.28
C ARG A 458 -28.37 -39.94 -24.96
N VAL A 459 -28.47 -41.17 -24.45
CA VAL A 459 -29.74 -41.79 -24.04
C VAL A 459 -30.42 -40.98 -22.94
N PHE A 460 -29.66 -40.55 -21.93
CA PHE A 460 -30.18 -39.70 -20.86
C PHE A 460 -30.73 -38.36 -21.38
N LEU A 461 -29.95 -37.66 -22.20
CA LEU A 461 -30.35 -36.35 -22.76
C LEU A 461 -31.59 -36.46 -23.65
N HIS A 462 -31.72 -37.54 -24.43
CA HIS A 462 -32.91 -37.80 -25.25
C HIS A 462 -34.16 -38.02 -24.37
N ALA A 463 -34.08 -38.91 -23.37
CA ALA A 463 -35.18 -39.17 -22.45
C ALA A 463 -35.58 -37.91 -21.64
N PHE A 464 -34.60 -37.10 -21.25
CA PHE A 464 -34.84 -35.82 -20.59
C PHE A 464 -35.57 -34.82 -21.51
N ALA A 465 -35.15 -34.72 -22.77
CA ALA A 465 -35.80 -33.85 -23.75
C ALA A 465 -37.26 -34.26 -24.04
N GLU A 466 -37.55 -35.57 -24.15
CA GLU A 466 -38.93 -36.08 -24.29
C GLU A 466 -39.81 -35.75 -23.08
N THR A 467 -39.24 -35.86 -21.87
CA THR A 467 -39.92 -35.50 -20.62
C THR A 467 -40.23 -34.00 -20.56
N LEU A 468 -39.31 -33.15 -21.05
CA LEU A 468 -39.57 -31.71 -21.17
C LEU A 468 -40.61 -31.39 -22.25
N ALA A 469 -40.63 -32.13 -23.37
CA ALA A 469 -41.61 -31.91 -24.44
C ALA A 469 -43.04 -32.18 -23.97
N THR A 470 -43.26 -33.21 -23.14
CA THR A 470 -44.58 -33.57 -22.61
C THR A 470 -45.08 -32.62 -21.51
N SER A 471 -44.18 -31.87 -20.87
CA SER A 471 -44.47 -30.93 -19.78
C SER A 471 -44.57 -29.46 -20.21
N ARG A 472 -44.33 -29.12 -21.49
CA ARG A 472 -44.44 -27.76 -22.06
C ARG A 472 -45.91 -27.29 -22.21
N LYS A 473 -46.57 -27.02 -21.08
CA LYS A 473 -47.77 -26.16 -20.97
C LYS A 473 -47.48 -24.98 -20.03
N GLY A 474 -46.74 -23.96 -20.47
CA GLY A 474 -46.43 -22.74 -19.68
C GLY A 474 -45.05 -22.15 -20.00
N SER A 475 -44.85 -20.83 -19.81
CA SER A 475 -43.86 -19.99 -20.53
C SER A 475 -42.37 -20.11 -20.16
N THR A 476 -41.56 -20.16 -21.24
CA THR A 476 -40.19 -19.61 -21.52
C THR A 476 -39.05 -19.67 -20.51
#